data_AF-A0A382AF29-F1
#
_entry.id   AF-A0A382AF29-F1
#
_cell.length_a   1.000
_cell.length_b   1.000
_cell.length_c   1.000
_cell.angle_alpha   90.00
_cell.angle_beta   90.00
_cell.angle_gamma   90.00
#
_symmetry.space_group_name_H-M   'P 1'
#
loop_
_entity.id
_entity.type
_entity.pdbx_description
1 polymer ?
#
loop_
_entity_poly.entity_id
_entity_poly.type
_entity_poly.pdbx_seq_one_letter_code
_entity_poly.pdbx_strand_id
1 'polypeptide(L)'
;MYKVCSQCKKHKELNDFHKLQKGLYGRHSMCKMCRKNTRILRSRQKVIKTNIYLVCSDCNTQKHCSEFYINRSSNCGYQSYCKTCQTLKISKSMSKLENYAKIILKKFIKKNKKKIVNITVQNIIDAYHRQYGLCAITRHKMTHDTDVHQRTDNIWNMSIYINPKLTKITEKDFKLVIHFIYTAQNLYKLDIKQTLNLYKNLVEDTNSKN
;
A
#
# COMPACT_ATOMS: atom_id res chain seq x y z
N MET A 1 -38.07 -3.22 -19.53
CA MET A 1 -38.94 -2.87 -18.37
C MET A 1 -38.46 -1.57 -17.75
N TYR A 2 -39.35 -0.60 -17.59
CA TYR A 2 -39.01 0.78 -17.19
C TYR A 2 -39.69 1.15 -15.88
N LYS A 3 -39.08 2.09 -15.14
CA LYS A 3 -39.58 2.62 -13.87
C LYS A 3 -39.40 4.14 -13.84
N VAL A 4 -40.37 4.86 -13.29
CA VAL A 4 -40.27 6.31 -13.08
C VAL A 4 -39.47 6.60 -11.82
N CYS A 5 -38.47 7.48 -11.92
CA CYS A 5 -37.71 7.93 -10.76
C CYS A 5 -38.55 8.86 -9.87
N SER A 6 -38.61 8.58 -8.57
CA SER A 6 -39.39 9.40 -7.62
C SER A 6 -38.89 10.84 -7.49
N GLN A 7 -37.62 11.10 -7.77
CA GLN A 7 -36.98 12.43 -7.65
C GLN A 7 -37.06 13.25 -8.94
N CYS A 8 -36.49 12.74 -10.05
CA CYS A 8 -36.44 13.51 -11.30
C CYS A 8 -37.66 13.27 -12.21
N LYS A 9 -38.59 12.40 -11.81
CA LYS A 9 -39.84 12.06 -12.53
C LYS A 9 -39.67 11.55 -13.98
N LYS A 10 -38.44 11.19 -14.39
CA LYS A 10 -38.14 10.62 -15.72
C LYS A 10 -38.30 9.10 -15.73
N HIS A 11 -38.77 8.56 -16.85
CA HIS A 11 -38.75 7.12 -17.15
C HIS A 11 -37.32 6.65 -17.38
N LYS A 12 -36.94 5.55 -16.72
CA LYS A 12 -35.59 4.98 -16.77
C LYS A 12 -35.65 3.46 -16.72
N GLU A 13 -34.64 2.80 -17.29
CA GLU A 13 -34.52 1.35 -17.20
C GLU A 13 -34.32 0.89 -15.75
N LEU A 14 -34.72 -0.34 -15.41
CA LEU A 14 -34.49 -0.88 -14.06
C LEU A 14 -33.01 -0.90 -13.65
N ASN A 15 -32.08 -0.99 -14.61
CA ASN A 15 -30.64 -0.97 -14.36
C ASN A 15 -30.11 0.40 -13.92
N ASP A 16 -30.86 1.47 -14.16
CA ASP A 16 -30.57 2.82 -13.64
C ASP A 16 -30.88 2.96 -12.14
N PHE A 17 -31.42 1.92 -11.50
CA PHE A 17 -31.77 1.90 -10.09
C PHE A 17 -30.94 0.87 -9.33
N HIS A 18 -30.54 1.20 -8.11
CA HIS A 18 -29.92 0.24 -7.20
C HIS A 18 -30.92 -0.86 -6.84
N LYS A 19 -30.41 -2.08 -6.63
CA LYS A 19 -31.20 -3.19 -6.11
C LYS A 19 -31.69 -2.85 -4.70
N LEU A 20 -32.97 -3.11 -4.44
CA LEU A 20 -33.60 -3.01 -3.13
C LEU A 20 -34.71 -4.05 -3.07
N GLN A 21 -34.51 -5.13 -2.34
CA GLN A 21 -35.41 -6.30 -2.34
C GLN A 21 -36.85 -5.93 -1.98
N LYS A 22 -37.04 -5.03 -1.02
CA LYS A 22 -38.36 -4.51 -0.60
C LYS A 22 -38.94 -3.43 -1.51
N GLY A 23 -38.20 -3.00 -2.54
CA GLY A 23 -38.65 -1.96 -3.46
C GLY A 23 -39.47 -2.52 -4.62
N LEU A 24 -40.36 -1.71 -5.18
CA LEU A 24 -41.14 -2.09 -6.37
C LEU A 24 -40.19 -2.53 -7.51
N TYR A 25 -40.42 -3.74 -8.02
CA TYR A 25 -39.57 -4.48 -8.98
C TYR A 25 -38.17 -4.84 -8.46
N GLY A 26 -38.00 -4.96 -7.15
CA GLY A 26 -36.70 -5.22 -6.51
C GLY A 26 -35.72 -4.05 -6.68
N ARG A 27 -36.22 -2.84 -6.97
CA ARG A 27 -35.42 -1.65 -7.25
C ARG A 27 -35.78 -0.48 -6.35
N HIS A 28 -34.78 0.34 -6.05
CA HIS A 28 -34.95 1.58 -5.30
C HIS A 28 -35.86 2.58 -6.06
N SER A 29 -36.60 3.43 -5.35
CA SER A 29 -37.53 4.42 -5.92
C SER A 29 -36.82 5.55 -6.69
N MET A 30 -35.66 5.96 -6.17
CA MET A 30 -34.80 6.99 -6.78
C MET A 30 -33.68 6.37 -7.63
N CYS A 31 -33.43 6.93 -8.82
CA CYS A 31 -32.38 6.47 -9.73
C CYS A 31 -30.97 6.74 -9.17
N LYS A 32 -29.97 6.02 -9.70
CA LYS A 32 -28.55 6.12 -9.32
C LYS A 32 -28.03 7.55 -9.37
N MET A 33 -28.34 8.28 -10.44
CA MET A 33 -27.92 9.67 -10.63
C MET A 33 -28.52 10.61 -9.58
N CYS A 34 -29.83 10.50 -9.31
CA CYS A 34 -30.47 11.30 -8.28
C CYS A 34 -29.90 11.00 -6.89
N ARG A 35 -29.67 9.72 -6.54
CA ARG A 35 -28.98 9.35 -5.28
C ARG A 35 -27.59 9.93 -5.18
N LYS A 36 -26.80 9.91 -6.26
CA LYS A 36 -25.48 10.53 -6.31
C LYS A 36 -25.56 12.04 -6.04
N ASN A 37 -26.47 12.74 -6.71
CA ASN A 37 -26.65 14.18 -6.55
C ASN A 37 -27.11 14.54 -5.13
N THR A 38 -28.10 13.85 -4.57
CA THR A 38 -28.56 14.06 -3.19
C THR A 38 -27.42 13.84 -2.19
N ARG A 39 -26.59 12.81 -2.39
CA ARG A 39 -25.42 12.55 -1.53
C ARG A 39 -24.41 13.71 -1.60
N ILE A 40 -24.12 14.21 -2.80
CA ILE A 40 -23.19 15.34 -2.99
C ILE A 40 -23.73 16.59 -2.31
N LEU A 41 -25.00 16.93 -2.52
CA LEU A 41 -25.64 18.11 -1.91
C LEU A 41 -25.59 18.04 -0.37
N ARG A 42 -25.97 16.91 0.22
CA ARG A 42 -25.88 16.70 1.68
C ARG A 42 -24.45 16.84 2.20
N SER A 43 -23.46 16.32 1.46
CA SER A 43 -22.05 16.42 1.86
C SER A 43 -21.47 17.84 1.78
N ARG A 44 -22.03 18.70 0.91
CA ARG A 44 -21.66 20.12 0.79
C ARG A 44 -22.28 20.97 1.90
N GLN A 45 -23.52 20.67 2.29
CA GLN A 45 -24.24 21.37 3.35
C GLN A 45 -23.78 20.98 4.76
N LYS A 46 -23.05 19.88 4.92
CA LYS A 46 -22.61 19.41 6.23
C LYS A 46 -21.50 20.29 6.80
N VAL A 47 -21.82 21.01 7.88
CA VAL A 47 -20.85 21.77 8.67
C VAL A 47 -19.94 20.80 9.42
N ILE A 48 -18.63 20.94 9.23
CA ILE A 48 -17.62 20.18 9.97
C ILE A 48 -17.47 20.87 11.33
N LYS A 49 -17.63 20.10 12.42
CA LYS A 49 -17.45 20.63 13.77
C LYS A 49 -15.99 21.02 13.97
N THR A 50 -15.71 22.24 14.37
CA THR A 50 -14.34 22.70 14.68
C THR A 50 -14.11 22.71 16.19
N ASN A 51 -12.83 22.69 16.61
CA ASN A 51 -12.43 22.79 18.01
C ASN A 51 -13.08 21.75 18.94
N ILE A 52 -13.19 20.51 18.48
CA ILE A 52 -13.73 19.38 19.27
C ILE A 52 -12.62 18.39 19.61
N TYR A 53 -12.82 17.65 20.71
CA TYR A 53 -12.01 16.51 21.07
C TYR A 53 -12.72 15.21 20.71
N LEU A 54 -11.98 14.27 20.17
CA LEU A 54 -12.46 12.97 19.70
C LEU A 54 -11.61 11.86 20.35
N VAL A 55 -12.25 10.75 20.70
CA VAL A 55 -11.55 9.55 21.15
C VAL A 55 -11.23 8.70 19.92
N CYS A 56 -9.95 8.39 19.72
CA CYS A 56 -9.52 7.51 18.63
C CYS A 56 -10.02 6.07 18.87
N SER A 57 -10.73 5.49 17.91
CA SER A 57 -11.24 4.12 18.00
C SER A 57 -10.16 3.02 17.98
N ASP A 58 -8.92 3.37 17.66
CA ASP A 58 -7.81 2.41 17.57
C ASP A 58 -6.91 2.44 18.81
N CYS A 59 -6.50 3.63 19.27
CA CYS A 59 -5.60 3.79 20.42
C CYS A 59 -6.32 4.26 21.69
N ASN A 60 -7.63 4.50 21.64
CA ASN A 60 -8.48 4.92 22.75
C ASN A 60 -8.05 6.23 23.45
N THR A 61 -7.18 7.02 22.83
CA THR A 61 -6.74 8.31 23.37
C THR A 61 -7.64 9.43 22.88
N GLN A 62 -8.00 10.36 23.77
CA GLN A 62 -8.64 11.62 23.41
C GLN A 62 -7.62 12.55 22.72
N LYS A 63 -8.00 13.09 21.55
CA LYS A 63 -7.16 13.99 20.74
C LYS A 63 -8.02 15.09 20.13
N HIS A 64 -7.40 16.24 19.86
CA HIS A 64 -8.07 17.33 19.16
C HIS A 64 -8.41 16.93 17.71
N CYS A 65 -9.48 17.48 17.13
CA CYS A 65 -9.96 17.11 15.80
C CYS A 65 -8.94 17.32 14.67
N SER A 66 -7.93 18.19 14.86
CA SER A 66 -6.80 18.36 13.93
C SER A 66 -5.97 17.08 13.74
N GLU A 67 -6.00 16.17 14.71
CA GLU A 67 -5.31 14.88 14.69
C GLU A 67 -6.04 13.79 13.90
N PHE A 68 -7.18 14.12 13.28
CA PHE A 68 -8.00 13.20 12.51
C PHE A 68 -8.14 13.70 11.07
N TYR A 69 -8.30 12.79 10.11
CA TYR A 69 -8.63 13.18 8.74
C TYR A 69 -10.10 13.54 8.63
N ILE A 70 -10.40 14.51 7.77
CA ILE A 70 -11.77 14.92 7.47
C ILE A 70 -12.49 13.76 6.77
N ASN A 71 -13.65 13.40 7.29
CA ASN A 71 -14.58 12.48 6.67
C ASN A 71 -15.98 13.08 6.68
N ARG A 72 -16.37 13.74 5.58
CA ARG A 72 -17.68 14.39 5.42
C ARG A 72 -18.88 13.43 5.46
N SER A 73 -18.63 12.11 5.36
CA SER A 73 -19.68 11.10 5.52
C SER A 73 -19.95 10.72 6.98
N SER A 74 -19.00 10.97 7.89
CA SER A 74 -19.16 10.72 9.33
C SER A 74 -20.07 11.74 9.99
N ASN A 75 -20.61 11.44 11.17
CA ASN A 75 -21.50 12.35 11.90
C ASN A 75 -20.81 13.67 12.28
N CYS A 76 -19.61 13.61 12.85
CA CYS A 76 -18.84 14.76 13.33
C CYS A 76 -17.95 15.41 12.25
N GLY A 77 -17.83 14.83 11.05
CA GLY A 77 -16.99 15.35 9.98
C GLY A 77 -15.55 14.81 9.98
N TYR A 78 -15.20 13.87 10.87
CA TYR A 78 -13.87 13.26 11.00
C TYR A 78 -13.91 11.74 10.96
N GLN A 79 -12.78 11.11 10.64
CA GLN A 79 -12.61 9.67 10.81
C GLN A 79 -12.68 9.27 12.29
N SER A 80 -12.97 7.99 12.55
CA SER A 80 -13.05 7.47 13.92
C SER A 80 -11.68 7.23 14.57
N TYR A 81 -10.62 7.15 13.78
CA TYR A 81 -9.25 6.94 14.25
C TYR A 81 -8.32 8.09 13.84
N CYS A 82 -7.28 8.31 14.63
CA CYS A 82 -6.35 9.42 14.43
C CYS A 82 -5.38 9.16 13.27
N LYS A 83 -4.73 10.23 12.81
CA LYS A 83 -3.71 10.21 11.73
C LYS A 83 -2.58 9.24 12.04
N THR A 84 -2.07 9.22 13.28
CA THR A 84 -1.00 8.31 13.69
C THR A 84 -1.42 6.84 13.53
N CYS A 85 -2.60 6.47 14.01
CA CYS A 85 -3.13 5.12 13.86
C CYS A 85 -3.37 4.76 12.39
N GLN A 86 -3.85 5.70 11.57
CA GLN A 86 -3.99 5.50 10.14
C GLN A 86 -2.63 5.21 9.48
N THR A 87 -1.62 6.01 9.79
CA THR A 87 -0.26 5.86 9.26
C THR A 87 0.33 4.50 9.62
N LEU A 88 0.16 4.06 10.86
CA LEU A 88 0.58 2.73 11.31
C LEU A 88 -0.16 1.62 10.55
N LYS A 89 -1.47 1.75 10.35
CA LYS A 89 -2.26 0.79 9.55
C LYS A 89 -1.78 0.72 8.10
N ILE A 90 -1.47 1.86 7.49
CA ILE A 90 -0.93 1.94 6.13
C ILE A 90 0.43 1.23 6.07
N SER A 91 1.36 1.57 6.97
CA SER A 91 2.68 0.92 7.07
C SER A 91 2.54 -0.60 7.26
N LYS A 92 1.71 -1.07 8.19
CA LYS A 92 1.45 -2.51 8.39
C LYS A 92 0.90 -3.19 7.14
N SER A 93 -0.02 -2.53 6.43
CA SER A 93 -0.58 -3.05 5.19
C SER A 93 0.46 -3.12 4.08
N MET A 94 1.27 -2.07 3.91
CA MET A 94 2.35 -2.01 2.94
C MET A 94 3.46 -3.02 3.22
N SER A 95 3.67 -3.35 4.49
CA SER A 95 4.66 -4.32 4.94
C SER A 95 4.23 -5.78 4.74
N LYS A 96 3.01 -6.05 4.24
CA LYS A 96 2.64 -7.40 3.81
C LYS A 96 3.45 -7.79 2.58
N LEU A 97 3.94 -9.02 2.52
CA LEU A 97 4.80 -9.52 1.43
C LEU A 97 4.29 -9.16 0.04
N GLU A 98 3.00 -9.41 -0.25
CA GLU A 98 2.39 -9.09 -1.55
C GLU A 98 2.41 -7.60 -1.88
N ASN A 99 2.12 -6.75 -0.89
CA ASN A 99 2.09 -5.30 -1.08
C ASN A 99 3.50 -4.74 -1.21
N TYR A 100 4.45 -5.26 -0.42
CA TYR A 100 5.85 -4.90 -0.52
C TYR A 100 6.45 -5.32 -1.87
N ALA A 101 6.12 -6.53 -2.36
CA ALA A 101 6.50 -7.01 -3.69
C ALA A 101 6.01 -6.07 -4.81
N LYS A 102 4.76 -5.59 -4.73
CA LYS A 102 4.22 -4.56 -5.66
C LYS A 102 5.05 -3.28 -5.63
N ILE A 103 5.42 -2.81 -4.43
CA ILE A 103 6.19 -1.58 -4.24
C ILE A 103 7.58 -1.70 -4.87
N ILE A 104 8.33 -2.77 -4.55
CA ILE A 104 9.69 -2.95 -5.08
C ILE A 104 9.69 -3.20 -6.59
N LEU A 105 8.69 -3.92 -7.13
CA LEU A 105 8.54 -4.13 -8.57
C LEU A 105 8.33 -2.80 -9.29
N LYS A 106 7.42 -1.95 -8.78
CA LYS A 106 7.16 -0.62 -9.34
C LYS A 106 8.43 0.24 -9.34
N LYS A 107 9.18 0.26 -8.23
CA LYS A 107 10.46 0.99 -8.13
C LYS A 107 11.51 0.44 -9.10
N PHE A 108 11.60 -0.89 -9.22
CA PHE A 108 12.53 -1.56 -10.10
C PHE A 108 12.24 -1.29 -11.59
N ILE A 109 10.99 -1.36 -12.02
CA ILE A 109 10.57 -1.02 -13.38
C ILE A 109 10.91 0.43 -13.69
N LYS A 110 10.58 1.36 -12.77
CA LYS A 110 10.90 2.79 -12.94
C LYS A 110 12.40 3.03 -13.14
N LYS A 111 13.24 2.33 -12.36
CA LYS A 111 14.71 2.41 -12.48
C LYS A 111 15.22 1.81 -13.80
N ASN A 112 14.62 0.71 -14.26
CA ASN A 112 15.04 -0.03 -15.45
C ASN A 112 14.19 0.33 -16.70
N LYS A 113 13.71 1.57 -16.82
CA LYS A 113 12.82 2.02 -17.91
C LYS A 113 13.35 1.80 -19.34
N LYS A 114 14.67 1.61 -19.50
CA LYS A 114 15.34 1.34 -20.78
C LYS A 114 15.45 -0.16 -21.12
N LYS A 115 15.06 -1.04 -20.19
CA LYS A 115 15.15 -2.49 -20.31
C LYS A 115 13.75 -3.09 -20.48
N ILE A 116 13.66 -4.24 -21.11
CA ILE A 116 12.41 -5.00 -21.19
C ILE A 116 12.27 -5.81 -19.90
N VAL A 117 11.28 -5.50 -19.06
CA VAL A 117 11.05 -6.16 -17.77
C VAL A 117 9.77 -6.98 -17.84
N ASN A 118 9.92 -8.31 -17.91
CA ASN A 118 8.84 -9.29 -17.94
C ASN A 118 8.80 -10.06 -16.60
N ILE A 119 8.56 -9.33 -15.51
CA ILE A 119 8.43 -9.88 -14.15
C ILE A 119 7.08 -9.47 -13.59
N THR A 120 6.39 -10.41 -12.94
CA THR A 120 5.15 -10.17 -12.22
C THR A 120 5.37 -10.10 -10.70
N VAL A 121 4.36 -9.64 -9.97
CA VAL A 121 4.37 -9.68 -8.50
C VAL A 121 4.49 -11.12 -8.00
N GLN A 122 3.82 -12.07 -8.68
CA GLN A 122 3.86 -13.48 -8.30
C GLN A 122 5.27 -14.04 -8.42
N ASN A 123 6.00 -13.72 -9.50
CA ASN A 123 7.39 -14.18 -9.65
C ASN A 123 8.30 -13.74 -8.48
N ILE A 124 8.07 -12.55 -7.91
CA ILE A 124 8.82 -12.06 -6.74
C ILE A 124 8.46 -12.86 -5.49
N ILE A 125 7.17 -13.12 -5.27
CA ILE A 125 6.69 -13.92 -4.14
C ILE A 125 7.25 -15.34 -4.25
N ASP A 126 7.20 -15.94 -5.44
CA ASP A 126 7.77 -17.27 -5.70
C ASP A 126 9.28 -17.29 -5.46
N ALA A 127 10.01 -16.25 -5.89
CA ALA A 127 11.43 -16.12 -5.60
C ALA A 127 11.71 -16.01 -4.09
N TYR A 128 10.89 -15.27 -3.34
CA TYR A 128 11.01 -15.15 -1.89
C TYR A 128 10.86 -16.52 -1.21
N HIS A 129 9.84 -17.29 -1.60
CA HIS A 129 9.61 -18.62 -1.04
C HIS A 129 10.66 -19.65 -1.48
N ARG A 130 11.08 -19.67 -2.75
CA ARG A 130 12.19 -20.52 -3.22
C ARG A 130 13.51 -20.24 -2.51
N GLN A 131 13.71 -18.99 -2.08
CA GLN A 131 14.87 -18.59 -1.29
C GLN A 131 14.67 -18.78 0.22
N TYR A 132 13.53 -19.34 0.66
CA TYR A 132 13.17 -19.48 2.08
C TYR A 132 13.18 -18.16 2.87
N GLY A 133 12.88 -17.04 2.19
CA GLY A 133 12.97 -15.70 2.77
C GLY A 133 14.39 -15.22 3.05
N LEU A 134 15.42 -15.92 2.55
CA LEU A 134 16.82 -15.58 2.78
C LEU A 134 17.43 -14.84 1.58
N CYS A 135 18.36 -13.93 1.86
CA CYS A 135 19.14 -13.27 0.83
C CYS A 135 19.97 -14.29 0.06
N ALA A 136 19.92 -14.22 -1.28
CA ALA A 136 20.65 -15.12 -2.14
C ALA A 136 22.19 -14.97 -2.08
N ILE A 137 22.72 -13.94 -1.41
CA ILE A 137 24.16 -13.68 -1.28
C ILE A 137 24.61 -13.88 0.16
N THR A 138 24.00 -13.19 1.13
CA THR A 138 24.44 -13.23 2.54
C THR A 138 23.77 -14.32 3.37
N ARG A 139 22.71 -14.96 2.84
CA ARG A 139 21.81 -15.84 3.60
C ARG A 139 21.10 -15.17 4.79
N HIS A 140 21.22 -13.85 4.94
CA HIS A 140 20.47 -13.08 5.94
C HIS A 140 18.97 -13.18 5.70
N LYS A 141 18.16 -13.23 6.76
CA LYS A 141 16.70 -13.23 6.67
C LYS A 141 16.20 -11.88 6.15
N MET A 142 15.60 -11.86 4.97
CA MET A 142 15.08 -10.63 4.39
C MET A 142 13.81 -10.18 5.10
N THR A 143 13.68 -8.88 5.31
CA THR A 143 12.45 -8.25 5.78
C THR A 143 11.68 -7.63 4.61
N HIS A 144 10.50 -7.10 4.88
CA HIS A 144 9.66 -6.41 3.89
C HIS A 144 8.86 -5.32 4.58
N ASP A 145 9.52 -4.57 5.46
CA ASP A 145 8.89 -3.61 6.35
C ASP A 145 8.90 -2.21 5.76
N THR A 146 7.86 -1.44 6.05
CA THR A 146 7.80 -0.02 5.73
C THR A 146 7.65 0.78 7.01
N ASP A 147 8.40 1.87 7.13
CA ASP A 147 8.31 2.71 8.34
C ASP A 147 6.99 3.49 8.37
N VAL A 148 6.78 4.28 9.43
CA VAL A 148 5.60 5.16 9.54
C VAL A 148 5.55 6.22 8.44
N HIS A 149 6.67 6.54 7.81
CA HIS A 149 6.73 7.45 6.66
C HIS A 149 6.66 6.71 5.32
N GLN A 150 6.35 5.41 5.33
CA GLN A 150 6.21 4.53 4.17
C GLN A 150 7.52 4.39 3.36
N ARG A 151 8.66 4.60 4.00
CA ARG A 151 9.98 4.36 3.42
C ARG A 151 10.26 2.87 3.36
N THR A 152 11.15 2.47 2.46
CA THR A 152 11.44 1.05 2.15
C THR A 152 12.94 0.74 2.12
N ASP A 153 13.74 1.66 2.64
CA ASP A 153 15.21 1.71 2.59
C ASP A 153 15.86 1.03 3.80
N ASN A 154 15.08 0.33 4.64
CA ASN A 154 15.63 -0.56 5.66
C ASN A 154 16.61 -1.54 5.01
N ILE A 155 17.82 -1.60 5.56
CA ILE A 155 18.96 -2.34 5.01
C ILE A 155 18.70 -3.85 4.89
N TRP A 156 17.80 -4.40 5.70
CA TRP A 156 17.44 -5.82 5.70
C TRP A 156 16.28 -6.15 4.78
N ASN A 157 15.60 -5.14 4.23
CA ASN A 157 14.47 -5.37 3.35
C ASN A 157 14.88 -6.06 2.04
N MET A 158 14.02 -6.90 1.50
CA MET A 158 14.24 -7.51 0.19
C MET A 158 14.31 -6.45 -0.93
N SER A 159 15.20 -6.70 -1.89
CA SER A 159 15.46 -5.91 -3.07
C SER A 159 15.72 -6.83 -4.26
N ILE A 160 15.30 -6.40 -5.46
CA ILE A 160 15.50 -7.14 -6.71
C ILE A 160 16.93 -6.89 -7.19
N TYR A 161 17.69 -7.97 -7.38
CA TYR A 161 19.04 -7.95 -7.91
C TYR A 161 19.10 -8.66 -9.26
N ILE A 162 19.76 -8.03 -10.23
CA ILE A 162 19.96 -8.54 -11.59
C ILE A 162 21.42 -8.34 -12.01
N ASN A 163 21.84 -9.05 -13.06
CA ASN A 163 23.05 -8.69 -13.78
C ASN A 163 22.82 -7.37 -14.57
N PRO A 164 23.64 -6.32 -14.35
CA PRO A 164 23.49 -5.04 -15.05
C PRO A 164 23.54 -5.13 -16.57
N LYS A 165 24.24 -6.12 -17.13
CA LYS A 165 24.42 -6.30 -18.59
C LYS A 165 23.16 -6.80 -19.30
N LEU A 166 22.16 -7.31 -18.58
CA LEU A 166 20.92 -7.82 -19.19
C LEU A 166 20.05 -6.70 -19.74
N THR A 167 19.58 -6.86 -20.98
CA THR A 167 18.65 -5.95 -21.67
C THR A 167 17.19 -6.38 -21.55
N LYS A 168 16.95 -7.69 -21.50
CA LYS A 168 15.67 -8.33 -21.22
C LYS A 168 15.77 -9.09 -19.89
N ILE A 169 14.78 -8.90 -19.02
CA ILE A 169 14.76 -9.47 -17.68
C ILE A 169 13.47 -10.27 -17.54
N THR A 170 13.62 -11.56 -17.21
CA THR A 170 12.54 -12.51 -16.95
C THR A 170 12.61 -13.05 -15.52
N GLU A 171 11.72 -13.96 -15.16
CA GLU A 171 11.66 -14.56 -13.82
C GLU A 171 12.93 -15.34 -13.41
N LYS A 172 13.73 -15.80 -14.38
CA LYS A 172 14.97 -16.56 -14.14
C LYS A 172 16.20 -15.66 -13.96
N ASP A 173 16.07 -14.39 -14.31
CA ASP A 173 17.20 -13.45 -14.44
C ASP A 173 17.44 -12.59 -13.20
N PHE A 174 16.64 -12.78 -12.15
CA PHE A 174 16.74 -12.03 -10.91
C PHE A 174 16.81 -12.93 -9.68
N LYS A 175 17.36 -12.37 -8.62
CA LYS A 175 17.33 -12.94 -7.28
C LYS A 175 17.00 -11.87 -6.25
N LEU A 176 16.49 -12.27 -5.11
CA LEU A 176 16.21 -11.36 -4.01
C LEU A 176 17.42 -11.28 -3.08
N VAL A 177 17.79 -10.06 -2.73
CA VAL A 177 18.88 -9.74 -1.80
C VAL A 177 18.40 -8.73 -0.76
N ILE A 178 19.09 -8.64 0.38
CA ILE A 178 18.85 -7.52 1.31
C ILE A 178 19.24 -6.18 0.66
N HIS A 179 18.56 -5.10 1.04
CA HIS A 179 18.77 -3.76 0.52
C HIS A 179 20.21 -3.28 0.73
N PHE A 180 20.87 -3.72 1.80
CA PHE A 180 22.29 -3.51 2.04
C PHE A 180 23.17 -3.94 0.85
N ILE A 181 22.98 -5.17 0.35
CA ILE A 181 23.75 -5.69 -0.80
C ILE A 181 23.47 -4.84 -2.04
N TYR A 182 22.21 -4.52 -2.26
CA TYR A 182 21.82 -3.65 -3.35
C TYR A 182 22.54 -2.29 -3.26
N THR A 183 22.59 -1.66 -2.09
CA THR A 183 23.18 -0.34 -1.88
C THR A 183 24.70 -0.40 -1.96
N ALA A 184 25.35 -1.35 -1.29
CA ALA A 184 26.80 -1.54 -1.32
C ALA A 184 27.34 -1.69 -2.75
N GLN A 185 26.68 -2.52 -3.56
CA GLN A 185 27.17 -2.79 -4.91
C GLN A 185 26.76 -1.72 -5.92
N ASN A 186 25.54 -1.17 -5.82
CA ASN A 186 25.08 -0.20 -6.82
C ASN A 186 25.51 1.23 -6.51
N LEU A 187 25.48 1.65 -5.25
CA LEU A 187 25.79 3.01 -4.83
C LEU A 187 27.28 3.16 -4.56
N TYR A 188 27.87 2.27 -3.76
CA TYR A 188 29.27 2.33 -3.36
C TYR A 188 30.24 1.57 -4.27
N LYS A 189 29.72 0.89 -5.31
CA LYS A 189 30.51 0.14 -6.31
C LYS A 189 31.43 -0.92 -5.71
N LEU A 190 31.08 -1.43 -4.53
CA LEU A 190 31.86 -2.46 -3.86
C LEU A 190 31.72 -3.80 -4.57
N ASP A 191 32.81 -4.55 -4.63
CA ASP A 191 32.75 -5.93 -5.10
C ASP A 191 32.02 -6.83 -4.08
N ILE A 192 31.73 -8.08 -4.48
CA ILE A 192 31.03 -9.04 -3.63
C ILE A 192 31.82 -9.33 -2.34
N LYS A 193 33.15 -9.46 -2.42
CA LYS A 193 34.01 -9.82 -1.28
C LYS A 193 34.06 -8.68 -0.26
N GLN A 194 34.27 -7.45 -0.71
CA GLN A 194 34.21 -6.23 0.09
C GLN A 194 32.85 -6.08 0.76
N THR A 195 31.77 -6.29 0.01
CA THR A 195 30.41 -6.20 0.52
C THR A 195 30.15 -7.26 1.62
N LEU A 196 30.62 -8.49 1.41
CA LEU A 196 30.49 -9.56 2.40
C LEU A 196 31.31 -9.28 3.67
N ASN A 197 32.49 -8.67 3.53
CA ASN A 197 33.29 -8.28 4.68
C ASN A 197 32.59 -7.22 5.53
N LEU A 198 32.05 -6.17 4.89
CA LEU A 198 31.25 -5.15 5.58
C LEU A 198 30.01 -5.75 6.26
N TYR A 199 29.33 -6.68 5.58
CA TYR A 199 28.18 -7.38 6.16
C TYR A 199 28.54 -8.13 7.44
N LYS A 200 29.68 -8.84 7.47
CA LYS A 200 30.12 -9.59 8.67
C LYS A 200 30.32 -8.66 9.87
N ASN A 201 31.06 -7.57 9.66
CA ASN A 201 31.29 -6.56 10.71
C ASN A 201 29.96 -5.99 11.24
N LEU A 202 29.02 -5.66 10.35
CA LEU A 202 27.70 -5.14 10.74
C LEU A 202 26.89 -6.12 11.60
N VAL A 203 26.95 -7.42 11.29
CA VAL A 203 26.24 -8.46 12.04
C VAL A 203 26.90 -8.71 13.40
N GLU A 204 28.23 -8.71 13.46
CA GLU A 204 28.99 -8.81 14.72
C GLU A 204 28.69 -7.63 15.66
N ASP A 205 28.62 -6.41 15.12
CA ASP A 205 28.27 -5.20 15.87
C ASP A 205 26.81 -5.20 16.38
N THR A 206 25.90 -5.87 15.68
CA THR A 206 24.49 -5.98 16.13
C THR A 206 24.30 -7.08 17.16
N ASN A 207 25.07 -8.16 17.08
CA ASN A 207 25.03 -9.23 18.08
C ASN A 207 25.74 -8.86 19.39
N SER A 208 26.73 -7.96 19.36
CA SER A 208 27.42 -7.48 20.57
C SER A 208 26.65 -6.44 21.38
N LYS A 209 25.56 -5.89 20.82
CA LYS A 209 24.71 -4.86 21.46
C LYS A 209 23.39 -5.41 22.02
N ASN A 210 23.13 -6.71 21.87
CA ASN A 210 21.98 -7.43 22.44
C ASN A 210 22.46 -8.37 23.54
#